data_AF-A0A1G7DC87-F1
#
_entry.id   AF-A0A1G7DC87-F1
#
_cell.length_a   1.000
_cell.length_b   1.000
_cell.length_c   1.000
_cell.angle_alpha   90.00
_cell.angle_beta   90.00
_cell.angle_gamma   90.00
#
_symmetry.space_group_name_H-M   'P 1'
#
loop_
_entity.id
_entity.type
_entity.pdbx_description
1 polymer ?
#
loop_
_entity_poly.entity_id
_entity_poly.type
_entity_poly.pdbx_seq_one_letter_code
_entity_poly.pdbx_strand_id
1 'polypeptide(L)'
;MFDQLEQELERLNQIHDARERTRAKMKLLLEQIPKGIEEAEAGNAETAAIYLSATRKILSAALSEEENAYKRLMGQQTDSTTIEKTP
;
A
#
# COMPACT_ATOMS: atom_id res chain seq x y z
N MET A 1 18.68 18.33 -21.93
CA MET A 1 18.98 18.64 -20.51
C MET A 1 17.70 18.89 -19.71
N PHE A 2 16.65 19.49 -20.29
CA PHE A 2 15.31 19.56 -19.68
C PHE A 2 14.66 18.17 -19.47
N ASP A 3 14.78 17.26 -20.44
CA ASP A 3 14.14 15.94 -20.38
C ASP A 3 14.58 15.06 -19.19
N GLN A 4 15.84 15.17 -18.76
CA GLN A 4 16.34 14.44 -17.59
C GLN A 4 15.83 15.03 -16.28
N LEU A 5 15.66 16.36 -16.23
CA LEU A 5 15.13 17.05 -15.06
C LEU A 5 13.64 16.74 -14.88
N GLU A 6 12.89 16.68 -15.98
CA GLU A 6 11.47 16.36 -16.00
C GLU A 6 11.21 14.91 -15.57
N GLN A 7 12.01 13.96 -16.07
CA GLN A 7 11.96 12.55 -15.63
C GLN A 7 12.29 12.38 -14.14
N GLU A 8 13.28 13.12 -13.62
CA GLU A 8 13.65 13.02 -12.21
C GLU A 8 12.57 13.64 -11.30
N LEU A 9 11.96 14.75 -11.72
CA LEU A 9 10.81 15.36 -11.04
C LEU A 9 9.60 14.43 -11.00
N GLU A 10 9.27 13.79 -12.12
CA GLU A 10 8.16 12.85 -12.20
C GLU A 10 8.41 11.62 -11.31
N ARG A 11 9.63 11.09 -11.31
CA ARG A 11 10.04 10.02 -10.41
C ARG A 11 9.92 10.41 -8.93
N LEU A 12 10.35 11.62 -8.56
CA LEU A 12 10.22 12.11 -7.18
C LEU A 12 8.76 12.27 -6.75
N ASN A 13 7.89 12.78 -7.64
CA ASN A 13 6.45 12.88 -7.39
C ASN A 13 5.83 11.49 -7.16
N GLN A 14 6.14 10.51 -8.00
CA GLN A 14 5.64 9.14 -7.83
C GLN A 14 6.07 8.49 -6.50
N ILE A 15 7.29 8.78 -6.03
CA ILE A 15 7.78 8.31 -4.72
C ILE A 15 7.03 9.01 -3.59
N HIS A 16 6.80 10.33 -3.71
CA HIS A 16 6.03 11.08 -2.72
C HIS A 16 4.60 10.55 -2.60
N ASP A 17 3.91 10.35 -3.73
CA ASP A 17 2.55 9.83 -3.74
C ASP A 17 2.47 8.42 -3.15
N ALA A 18 3.47 7.57 -3.42
CA ALA A 18 3.55 6.24 -2.81
C ALA A 18 3.66 6.32 -1.28
N ARG A 19 4.46 7.24 -0.75
CA ARG A 19 4.59 7.46 0.70
C ARG A 19 3.29 7.95 1.33
N GLU A 20 2.58 8.86 0.69
CA GLU A 20 1.28 9.32 1.19
C GLU A 20 0.25 8.19 1.19
N ARG A 21 0.22 7.34 0.14
CA ARG A 21 -0.62 6.13 0.11
C ARG A 21 -0.25 5.15 1.23
N THR A 22 1.04 4.94 1.51
CA THR A 22 1.48 4.08 2.62
C THR A 22 1.05 4.65 3.96
N ARG A 23 1.21 5.96 4.19
CA ARG A 23 0.75 6.63 5.43
C ARG A 23 -0.75 6.48 5.64
N ALA A 24 -1.56 6.65 4.58
CA ALA A 24 -3.00 6.45 4.67
C ALA A 24 -3.36 5.02 5.10
N LYS A 25 -2.69 4.00 4.52
CA LYS A 25 -2.87 2.59 4.91
C LYS A 25 -2.44 2.33 6.36
N MET A 26 -1.34 2.93 6.82
CA MET A 26 -0.90 2.82 8.22
C MET A 26 -1.91 3.44 9.20
N LYS A 27 -2.50 4.60 8.87
CA LYS A 27 -3.58 5.17 9.69
C LYS A 27 -4.77 4.22 9.80
N LEU A 28 -5.19 3.61 8.70
CA LEU A 28 -6.25 2.60 8.72
C LEU A 28 -5.89 1.40 9.61
N LEU A 29 -4.64 0.90 9.58
CA LEU A 29 -4.23 -0.17 10.49
C LEU A 29 -4.34 0.24 11.96
N LEU A 30 -3.86 1.45 12.31
CA LEU A 30 -3.94 1.98 13.66
C LEU A 30 -5.39 2.15 14.15
N GLU A 31 -6.35 2.37 13.25
CA GLU A 31 -7.77 2.45 13.58
C GLU A 31 -8.46 1.09 13.71
N GLN A 32 -8.04 0.09 12.92
CA GLN A 32 -8.72 -1.21 12.83
C GLN A 32 -8.20 -2.23 13.85
N ILE A 33 -6.90 -2.21 14.17
CA ILE A 33 -6.29 -3.16 15.11
C ILE A 33 -6.94 -3.08 16.49
N PRO A 34 -7.11 -1.89 17.12
CA PRO A 34 -7.74 -1.81 18.45
C PRO A 34 -9.16 -2.37 18.47
N LYS A 35 -9.97 -2.07 17.45
CA LYS A 35 -11.34 -2.58 17.33
C LYS A 35 -11.38 -4.11 17.25
N GLY A 36 -10.47 -4.71 16.51
CA GLY A 36 -10.35 -6.16 16.44
C GLY A 36 -9.95 -6.80 17.78
N ILE A 37 -9.07 -6.13 18.53
CA ILE A 37 -8.67 -6.57 19.88
C ILE A 37 -9.85 -6.49 20.85
N GLU A 38 -10.58 -5.37 20.86
CA GLU A 38 -11.76 -5.18 21.72
C GLU A 38 -12.82 -6.27 21.48
N GLU A 39 -13.11 -6.60 20.21
CA GLU A 39 -14.06 -7.67 19.87
C GLU A 39 -13.55 -9.06 20.31
N ALA A 40 -12.24 -9.30 20.20
CA ALA A 40 -11.64 -10.56 20.65
C ALA A 40 -11.71 -10.71 22.18
N GLU A 41 -11.42 -9.63 22.92
CA GLU A 41 -11.53 -9.58 24.37
C GLU A 41 -12.97 -9.73 24.86
N ALA A 42 -13.95 -9.22 24.09
CA ALA A 42 -15.37 -9.42 24.33
C ALA A 42 -15.87 -10.84 23.99
N GLY A 43 -15.01 -11.71 23.46
CA GLY A 43 -15.37 -13.07 23.03
C GLY A 43 -16.12 -13.14 21.70
N ASN A 44 -16.19 -12.04 20.95
CA ASN A 44 -16.83 -11.98 19.64
C ASN A 44 -15.88 -12.43 18.52
N ALA A 45 -15.65 -13.74 18.45
CA ALA A 45 -14.69 -14.34 17.52
C ALA A 45 -14.99 -14.03 16.05
N GLU A 46 -16.27 -13.91 15.67
CA GLU A 46 -16.68 -13.63 14.30
C GLU A 46 -16.27 -12.22 13.88
N THR A 47 -16.63 -11.20 14.66
CA THR A 47 -16.26 -9.81 14.36
C THR A 47 -14.75 -9.59 14.46
N ALA A 48 -14.08 -10.22 15.44
CA ALA A 48 -12.62 -10.18 15.55
C ALA A 48 -11.94 -10.74 14.30
N ALA A 49 -12.46 -11.83 13.72
CA ALA A 49 -11.94 -12.40 12.48
C ALA A 49 -12.10 -11.46 11.27
N ILE A 50 -13.20 -10.70 11.22
CA ILE A 50 -13.43 -9.67 10.20
C ILE A 50 -12.35 -8.57 10.29
N TYR A 51 -12.11 -8.04 11.49
CA TYR A 51 -11.07 -7.02 11.71
C TYR A 51 -9.67 -7.55 11.41
N LEU A 52 -9.37 -8.80 11.78
CA LEU A 52 -8.09 -9.44 11.46
C LEU A 52 -7.90 -9.57 9.93
N SER A 53 -8.95 -9.98 9.22
CA SER A 53 -8.93 -10.08 7.75
C SER A 53 -8.73 -8.71 7.09
N ALA A 54 -9.43 -7.68 7.56
CA ALA A 54 -9.25 -6.31 7.09
C ALA A 54 -7.82 -5.80 7.33
N THR A 55 -7.31 -6.00 8.55
CA THR A 55 -5.94 -5.64 8.94
C THR A 55 -4.91 -6.30 8.02
N ARG A 56 -5.05 -7.60 7.75
CA ARG A 56 -4.16 -8.34 6.84
C ARG A 56 -4.17 -7.73 5.43
N LYS A 57 -5.36 -7.43 4.89
CA LYS A 57 -5.49 -6.83 3.54
C LYS A 57 -4.79 -5.47 3.45
N ILE A 58 -5.00 -4.61 4.45
CA ILE A 58 -4.38 -3.28 4.48
C ILE A 58 -2.86 -3.40 4.60
N LEU A 59 -2.37 -4.29 5.46
CA LEU A 59 -0.93 -4.53 5.64
C LEU A 59 -0.28 -5.03 4.34
N SER A 60 -0.87 -6.02 3.68
CA SER A 60 -0.37 -6.52 2.39
C SER A 60 -0.33 -5.41 1.34
N ALA A 61 -1.37 -4.58 1.24
CA ALA A 61 -1.42 -3.46 0.31
C ALA A 61 -0.38 -2.37 0.63
N ALA A 62 -0.02 -2.18 1.89
CA ALA A 62 1.03 -1.24 2.28
C ALA A 62 2.42 -1.76 1.93
N LEU A 63 2.67 -3.05 2.19
CA LEU A 63 3.94 -3.70 1.82
C LEU A 63 4.16 -3.72 0.30
N SER A 64 3.12 -3.98 -0.49
CA SER A 64 3.23 -3.91 -1.96
C SER A 64 3.52 -2.48 -2.46
N GLU A 65 2.99 -1.45 -1.80
CA GLU A 65 3.29 -0.06 -2.14
C GLU A 65 4.75 0.30 -1.85
N GLU A 66 5.26 -0.10 -0.68
CA GLU A 66 6.67 0.04 -0.28
C GLU A 66 7.60 -0.71 -1.25
N GLU A 67 7.28 -1.96 -1.58
CA GLU A 67 8.05 -2.77 -2.53
C GLU A 67 8.10 -2.11 -3.92
N ASN A 68 6.96 -1.60 -4.41
CA ASN A 68 6.90 -0.92 -5.70
C ASN A 68 7.68 0.39 -5.68
N ALA A 69 7.60 1.17 -4.60
CA ALA A 69 8.38 2.39 -4.44
C ALA A 69 9.89 2.08 -4.43
N TYR A 70 10.30 1.01 -3.76
CA TYR A 70 11.68 0.54 -3.73
C TYR A 70 12.17 0.10 -5.11
N LYS A 71 11.39 -0.71 -5.85
CA LYS A 71 11.72 -1.12 -7.23
C LYS A 71 11.93 0.08 -8.16
N ARG A 72 11.05 1.08 -8.09
CA ARG A 72 11.19 2.34 -8.85
C ARG A 72 12.46 3.10 -8.46
N LEU A 73 12.80 3.14 -7.17
CA LEU A 73 14.04 3.76 -6.70
C LEU A 73 15.29 3.02 -7.22
N MET A 74 15.23 1.70 -7.34
CA MET A 74 16.31 0.89 -7.90
C MET A 74 16.36 0.91 -9.44
N GLY A 75 15.48 1.66 -10.11
CA GLY A 75 15.40 1.71 -11.57
C GLY A 75 14.90 0.42 -12.21
N GLN A 76 14.27 -0.46 -11.42
CA GLN A 76 13.61 -1.66 -11.94
C GLN A 76 12.24 -1.28 -12.45
N GLN A 77 11.89 -1.69 -13.69
CA GLN A 77 10.53 -1.52 -14.18
C GLN A 77 9.58 -2.32 -13.27
N THR A 78 8.61 -1.62 -12.67
CA THR A 78 7.51 -2.28 -11.99
C THR A 78 6.55 -2.77 -13.07
N ASP A 79 6.64 -4.05 -13.42
CA ASP A 79 5.64 -4.69 -14.28
C ASP A 79 4.27 -4.59 -13.60
N SER A 80 3.45 -3.65 -14.07
CA SER A 80 2.08 -3.47 -13.61
C SER A 80 1.19 -3.03 -14.77
N THR A 81 1.42 -3.57 -15.97
CA THR A 81 0.51 -3.39 -17.10
C THR A 81 0.47 -4.62 -17.99
N THR A 82 0.00 -5.74 -17.44
CA THR A 82 -0.66 -6.76 -18.25
C THR A 82 -2.16 -6.45 -18.24
N ILE A 83 -2.56 -5.44 -18.99
CA ILE A 83 -3.93 -5.42 -19.53
C ILE A 83 -3.76 -5.88 -20.96
N GLU A 84 -3.94 -7.20 -21.16
CA GLU A 84 -4.12 -7.78 -22.48
C GLU A 84 -5.22 -7.02 -23.20
N LYS A 85 -4.84 -6.22 -24.20
CA LYS A 85 -5.74 -5.92 -25.31
C LYS A 85 -5.75 -7.16 -26.18
N THR A 86 -6.73 -8.04 -25.96
CA THR A 86 -7.04 -9.11 -26.91
C THR A 86 -7.77 -8.50 -28.11
N PRO A 87 -7.38 -8.84 -29.36
CA PRO A 87 -8.08 -8.39 -30.58
C PRO A 87 -9.49 -8.98 -30.72
#